data_AF-D0VJ31-F1
#
_entry.id   AF-D0VJ31-F1
#
_cell.length_a   1.000
_cell.length_b   1.000
_cell.length_c   1.000
_cell.angle_alpha   90.00
_cell.angle_beta   90.00
_cell.angle_gamma   90.00
#
_symmetry.space_group_name_H-M   'P 1'
#
loop_
_entity.id
_entity.type
_entity.pdbx_description
1 polymer ?
#
loop_
_entity_poly.entity_id
_entity_poly.type
_entity_poly.pdbx_seq_one_letter_code
_entity_poly.pdbx_strand_id
1 'polypeptide(L)' 'ETDVNGGVWRLKWHPYHKKVILAACMYGGFRILNIEKQINIISEYLEHESIASARIGNSMINCHGSDVFVLRLHCACGRG' A
#
# COMPACT_ATOMS: atom_id res chain seq x y z
N GLU A 1 13.56 15.63 -1.81
CA GLU A 1 12.17 15.85 -1.41
C GLU A 1 11.30 15.09 -2.39
N THR A 2 10.52 14.10 -1.95
CA THR A 2 9.59 13.39 -2.82
C THR A 2 8.21 13.97 -2.53
N ASP A 3 7.76 14.87 -3.40
CA ASP A 3 6.44 15.49 -3.31
C ASP A 3 5.36 14.41 -3.46
N VAL A 4 4.73 14.05 -2.35
CA VAL A 4 3.55 13.17 -2.31
C VAL A 4 2.25 13.95 -2.56
N ASN A 5 2.36 15.09 -3.24
CA ASN A 5 1.26 15.93 -3.72
C ASN A 5 0.20 16.25 -2.63
N GLY A 6 0.67 16.47 -1.40
CA GLY A 6 -0.18 16.74 -0.23
C GLY A 6 0.40 16.16 1.07
N GLY A 7 -0.07 16.68 2.21
CA GLY A 7 0.32 16.17 3.53
C GLY A 7 -0.14 14.73 3.75
N VAL A 8 0.79 13.86 4.18
CA VAL A 8 0.48 12.48 4.55
C VAL A 8 -0.16 12.48 5.93
N TRP A 9 -1.41 12.03 6.02
CA TRP A 9 -2.13 11.94 7.30
C TRP A 9 -1.83 10.63 8.06
N ARG A 10 -1.59 9.53 7.33
CA ARG A 10 -1.34 8.21 7.93
C ARG A 10 -0.26 7.45 7.17
N LEU A 11 0.73 6.95 7.90
CA LEU A 11 1.73 6.02 7.38
C LEU A 11 1.58 4.66 8.07
N LYS A 12 1.49 3.59 7.28
CA LYS A 12 1.41 2.22 7.80
C LYS A 12 2.43 1.31 7.15
N TRP A 13 3.32 0.74 7.96
CA TRP A 13 4.30 -0.23 7.50
C TRP A 13 3.67 -1.57 7.19
N HIS A 14 4.17 -2.22 6.14
CA HIS A 14 3.76 -3.56 5.81
C HIS A 14 4.37 -4.57 6.80
N PRO A 15 3.59 -5.44 7.47
CA PRO A 15 4.06 -6.32 8.54
C PRO A 15 5.16 -7.28 8.12
N TYR A 16 5.17 -7.73 6.86
CA TYR A 16 6.19 -8.64 6.32
C TYR A 16 7.28 -7.95 5.50
N HIS A 17 7.03 -6.72 5.05
CA HIS A 17 7.93 -5.99 4.15
C HIS A 17 8.21 -4.66 4.81
N LYS A 18 9.21 -4.63 5.70
CA LYS A 18 9.63 -3.40 6.41
C LYS A 18 10.08 -2.27 5.48
N LYS A 19 10.27 -2.57 4.20
CA LYS A 19 10.62 -1.62 3.15
C LYS A 19 9.39 -1.05 2.46
N VAL A 20 8.21 -1.61 2.66
CA VAL A 20 6.97 -1.11 2.05
C VAL A 20 6.16 -0.35 3.09
N ILE A 21 5.73 0.84 2.71
CA ILE A 21 4.86 1.70 3.51
C ILE A 21 3.68 2.15 2.68
N LEU A 22 2.53 2.20 3.31
CA LEU A 22 1.34 2.87 2.79
C LEU A 22 1.27 4.28 3.35
N ALA A 23 1.14 5.25 2.46
CA ALA A 23 0.89 6.65 2.76
C ALA A 23 -0.55 6.99 2.36
N ALA A 24 -1.38 7.39 3.32
CA ALA A 24 -2.69 7.96 3.07
C ALA A 24 -2.57 9.49 2.99
N CYS A 25 -2.90 10.06 1.84
CA CYS A 25 -2.85 11.50 1.57
C CYS A 25 -4.26 12.09 1.66
N MET A 26 -4.41 13.22 2.36
CA MET A 26 -5.71 13.87 2.63
C MET A 26 -6.51 14.20 1.36
N TYR A 27 -5.82 14.54 0.27
CA TYR A 27 -6.42 14.93 -1.02
C TYR A 27 -6.03 14.00 -2.18
N GLY A 28 -5.23 12.96 -1.91
CA GLY A 28 -4.58 12.14 -2.94
C GLY A 28 -4.71 10.64 -2.70
N GLY A 29 -5.76 10.23 -1.97
CA GLY A 29 -6.05 8.82 -1.66
C GLY A 29 -4.89 8.08 -0.99
N PHE A 30 -4.50 6.93 -1.53
CA PHE A 30 -3.47 6.06 -0.96
C PHE A 30 -2.32 5.82 -1.92
N ARG A 31 -1.10 5.91 -1.42
CA ARG A 31 0.13 5.63 -2.15
C ARG A 31 0.90 4.53 -1.45
N ILE A 32 1.38 3.57 -2.22
CA ILE A 32 2.23 2.49 -1.76
C ILE A 32 3.67 2.84 -2.14
N LEU A 33 4.51 3.00 -1.14
CA LEU A 33 5.90 3.40 -1.26
C LEU A 33 6.80 2.20 -0.93
N ASN A 34 7.76 1.91 -1.79
CA ASN A 34 8.89 1.03 -1.51
C ASN A 34 10.10 1.89 -1.12
N ILE A 35 10.51 1.80 0.13
CA ILE A 35 11.77 2.31 0.68
C ILE A 35 12.78 1.17 0.70
N GLU A 36 13.44 0.94 -0.43
CA GLU A 36 14.63 0.08 -0.47
C GLU A 36 15.93 0.87 -0.40
N LYS A 37 16.36 1.42 -1.55
CA LYS A 37 17.51 2.33 -1.65
C LYS A 37 17.08 3.77 -1.93
N GLN A 38 15.91 3.92 -2.55
CA GLN A 38 15.26 5.18 -2.88
C GLN A 38 13.75 4.98 -2.72
N ILE A 39 13.03 6.06 -2.42
CA ILE A 39 11.57 6.03 -2.29
C ILE A 39 10.99 5.85 -3.68
N ASN A 40 10.35 4.70 -3.93
CA ASN A 40 9.67 4.42 -5.19
C ASN A 40 8.17 4.23 -4.96
N ILE A 41 7.33 4.93 -5.73
CA ILE A 41 5.88 4.73 -5.67
C ILE A 41 5.56 3.48 -6.47
N ILE A 42 5.15 2.41 -5.79
CA ILE A 42 4.75 1.15 -6.43
C ILE A 42 3.36 1.29 -7.04
N SER A 43 2.47 1.97 -6.33
CA SER A 43 1.08 2.16 -6.75
C SER A 43 0.50 3.39 -6.08
N GLU A 44 -0.41 4.06 -6.78
CA GLU A 44 -1.10 5.25 -6.35
C GLU A 44 -2.58 5.08 -6.69
N TYR A 45 -3.42 5.31 -5.69
CA TYR A 45 -4.86 5.20 -5.78
C TYR A 45 -5.43 6.56 -5.39
N LEU A 46 -5.89 7.31 -6.38
CA LEU A 46 -6.44 8.66 -6.20
C LEU A 46 -7.96 8.67 -6.04
N GLU A 47 -8.62 7.54 -6.31
CA GLU A 47 -10.08 7.50 -6.42
C GLU A 47 -10.76 7.32 -5.06
N HIS A 48 -11.84 8.07 -4.87
CA HIS A 48 -12.73 8.05 -3.71
C HIS A 48 -13.64 6.81 -3.67
N GLU A 49 -13.33 5.77 -4.45
CA GLU A 49 -14.14 4.56 -4.51
C GLU A 49 -13.72 3.60 -3.39
N SER A 50 -14.72 3.02 -2.74
CA SER A 50 -14.64 2.53 -1.37
C SER A 50 -13.73 1.31 -1.16
N ILE A 51 -13.08 0.78 -2.20
CA ILE A 51 -12.16 -0.36 -2.08
C ILE A 51 -11.01 -0.27 -3.09
N ALA A 52 -9.78 -0.30 -2.61
CA ALA A 52 -8.58 -0.39 -3.45
C ALA A 52 -7.77 -1.62 -3.05
N SER A 53 -7.38 -2.44 -4.02
CA SER A 53 -6.60 -3.65 -3.77
C SER A 53 -5.30 -3.63 -4.55
N ALA A 54 -4.17 -3.79 -3.85
CA ALA A 54 -2.83 -3.91 -4.43
C ALA A 54 -2.20 -5.24 -4.05
N ARG A 55 -1.37 -5.82 -4.91
CA ARG A 55 -0.63 -7.05 -4.60
C ARG A 55 0.87 -6.80 -4.62
N ILE A 56 1.54 -7.14 -3.53
CA ILE A 56 2.99 -7.08 -3.37
C ILE A 56 3.49 -8.47 -3.01
N GLY A 57 4.03 -9.18 -4.01
CA GLY A 57 4.46 -10.56 -3.87
C GLY A 57 3.32 -11.49 -3.42
N ASN A 58 3.49 -12.09 -2.24
CA ASN A 58 2.51 -12.95 -1.57
C ASN A 58 1.59 -12.19 -0.59
N SER A 59 1.54 -10.87 -0.66
CA SER A 59 0.68 -10.05 0.19
C SER A 59 -0.28 -9.24 -0.67
N MET A 60 -1.55 -9.21 -0.28
CA MET A 60 -2.60 -8.38 -0.85
C MET A 60 -2.94 -7.29 0.15
N ILE A 61 -2.94 -6.05 -0.29
CA ILE A 61 -3.25 -4.88 0.50
C ILE A 61 -4.62 -4.41 0.04
N ASN A 62 -5.59 -4.35 0.94
CA ASN A 62 -6.90 -3.80 0.69
C ASN A 62 -7.04 -2.50 1.48
N CYS A 63 -7.32 -1.40 0.81
CA CYS A 63 -7.72 -0.14 1.41
C CYS A 63 -9.24 -0.02 1.29
N HIS A 64 -9.92 0.30 2.39
CA HIS A 64 -11.36 0.56 2.39
C HIS A 64 -11.60 1.84 3.19
N GLY A 65 -12.02 2.92 2.53
CA GLY A 65 -12.10 4.24 3.15
C GLY A 65 -10.73 4.65 3.69
N SER A 66 -10.64 4.96 4.99
CA SER A 66 -9.40 5.35 5.70
C SER A 66 -8.63 4.18 6.34
N ASP A 67 -9.11 2.95 6.16
CA ASP A 67 -8.51 1.74 6.71
C ASP A 67 -7.73 0.95 5.67
N VAL A 68 -6.60 0.39 6.11
CA VAL A 68 -5.69 -0.39 5.27
C VAL A 68 -5.46 -1.75 5.92
N PHE A 69 -5.84 -2.80 5.22
CA PHE A 69 -5.69 -4.19 5.59
C PHE A 69 -4.62 -4.86 4.73
N VAL A 70 -3.73 -5.59 5.36
CA VAL A 70 -2.71 -6.38 4.66
C VAL A 70 -3.01 -7.85 4.91
N LEU A 71 -3.44 -8.54 3.87
CA LEU A 71 -3.72 -9.98 3.88
C LEU A 71 -2.57 -10.72 3.21
N ARG A 72 -2.02 -11.75 3.87
CA ARG A 72 -1.02 -12.61 3.25
C ARG A 72 -1.75 -13.67 2.40
N LEU A 73 -1.53 -13.64 1.10
CA LEU A 73 -1.90 -14.72 0.19
C LEU A 73 -0.90 -15.87 0.40
N HIS A 74 -1.30 -16.86 1.19
CA HIS A 74 -0.68 -18.17 1.10
C HIS A 74 -0.95 -18.70 -0.30
N CYS A 75 0.13 -18.89 -1.08
CA CYS A 75 0.04 -19.65 -2.31
C CYS A 75 -0.53 -21.01 -1.92
N ALA A 76 -1.75 -21.33 -2.32
CA ALA A 76 -2.19 -22.72 -2.37
C ALA A 76 -1.36 -23.38 -3.48
N CYS A 77 -0.11 -23.71 -3.18
CA CYS A 77 0.64 -24.69 -3.94
C CYS A 77 -0.08 -26.00 -3.69
N GLY A 78 -1.08 -26.28 -4.54
CA GLY A 78 -1.64 -27.60 -4.70
C GLY A 78 -0.51 -28.51 -5.17
N ARG A 79 0.18 -29.12 -4.20
CA ARG A 79 0.81 -30.41 -4.41
C ARG A 79 -0.32 -31.44 -4.32
N GLY A 80 -0.71 -31.95 -5.48
CA GLY A 80 -1.61 -33.06 -5.69
C GLY A 80 -1.45 -33.49 -7.13
#